data_AF-A0A2T2P551-F1
#
_entry.id   AF-A0A2T2P551-F1
#
_cell.length_a   1.000
_cell.length_b   1.000
_cell.length_c   1.000
_cell.angle_alpha   90.00
_cell.angle_beta   90.00
_cell.angle_gamma   90.00
#
_symmetry.space_group_name_H-M   'P 1'
#
loop_
_entity.id
_entity.type
_entity.pdbx_description
1 polymer ?
#
loop_
_entity_poly.entity_id
_entity_poly.type
_entity_poly.pdbx_seq_one_letter_code
_entity_poly.pdbx_strand_id
1 'polypeptide(L)'
;YTRHDSLLLIRALSKDPDFRWCLNIQCNSGHVHVSDGNQNIFTCRSCGAKACTIHDIVFHDGETCEQYDARMEQEDDETTRRRKEQNQASEKTLKRISKSCPNSGCGSRIEKI
;
A
#
# COMPACT_ATOMS: atom_id res chain seq x y z
N TYR A 1 -7.76 -26.09 -20.59
CA TYR A 1 -9.17 -25.88 -20.21
C TYR A 1 -9.32 -25.17 -18.86
N THR A 2 -8.54 -25.49 -17.84
CA THR A 2 -8.65 -24.99 -16.44
C THR A 2 -8.51 -23.48 -16.17
N ARG A 3 -7.72 -22.73 -16.95
CA ARG A 3 -7.52 -21.29 -16.74
C ARG A 3 -8.77 -20.45 -17.02
N HIS A 4 -9.59 -20.87 -17.99
CA HIS A 4 -10.80 -20.13 -18.37
C HIS A 4 -11.88 -20.28 -17.30
N ASP A 5 -12.08 -21.49 -16.78
CA ASP A 5 -13.07 -21.77 -15.74
C ASP A 5 -12.79 -21.01 -14.44
N SER A 6 -11.50 -20.92 -14.07
CA SER A 6 -11.08 -20.18 -12.86
C SER A 6 -11.37 -18.68 -12.98
N LEU A 7 -11.14 -18.08 -14.14
CA LEU A 7 -11.42 -16.65 -14.38
C LEU A 7 -12.92 -16.36 -14.41
N LEU A 8 -13.72 -17.27 -14.97
CA LEU A 8 -15.18 -17.15 -14.96
C LEU A 8 -15.75 -17.24 -13.54
N LEU A 9 -15.21 -18.14 -12.72
CA LEU A 9 -15.58 -18.26 -11.31
C LEU A 9 -15.20 -17.00 -10.53
N ILE A 10 -13.97 -16.50 -10.67
CA ILE A 10 -13.54 -15.25 -10.03
C ILE A 10 -14.46 -14.11 -10.45
N ARG A 11 -14.77 -13.98 -11.75
CA ARG A 11 -15.67 -12.94 -12.26
C ARG A 11 -17.09 -13.07 -11.70
N ALA A 12 -17.58 -14.29 -11.47
CA ALA A 12 -18.90 -14.51 -10.88
C ALA A 12 -18.91 -14.14 -9.38
N LEU A 13 -17.88 -14.54 -8.64
CA LEU A 13 -17.74 -14.26 -7.21
C LEU A 13 -17.47 -12.78 -6.92
N SER A 14 -16.69 -12.09 -7.75
CA SER A 14 -16.44 -10.65 -7.64
C SER A 14 -17.69 -9.78 -7.88
N LYS A 15 -18.82 -10.35 -8.29
CA LYS A 15 -20.09 -9.61 -8.37
C LYS A 15 -20.80 -9.52 -7.03
N ASP A 16 -20.46 -10.38 -6.08
CA ASP A 16 -21.03 -10.36 -4.75
C ASP A 16 -20.25 -9.33 -3.90
N PRO A 17 -20.89 -8.25 -3.42
CA PRO A 17 -20.22 -7.22 -2.64
C PRO A 17 -19.71 -7.74 -1.28
N ASP A 18 -20.28 -8.84 -0.79
CA ASP A 18 -19.91 -9.44 0.48
C ASP A 18 -18.80 -10.49 0.29
N PHE A 19 -18.48 -10.91 -0.94
CA PHE A 19 -17.41 -11.86 -1.19
C PHE A 19 -16.02 -11.23 -1.01
N ARG A 20 -15.19 -11.87 -0.18
CA ARG A 20 -13.82 -11.42 0.10
C ARG A 20 -12.81 -12.55 -0.01
N TRP A 21 -11.66 -12.24 -0.61
CA TRP A 21 -10.50 -13.14 -0.66
C TRP A 21 -9.69 -13.03 0.63
N CYS A 22 -9.08 -14.14 1.06
CA CYS A 22 -8.11 -14.11 2.14
C CYS A 22 -6.87 -13.33 1.74
N LEU A 23 -6.41 -12.41 2.60
CA LEU A 23 -5.20 -11.61 2.37
C LEU A 23 -3.90 -12.37 2.70
N ASN A 24 -4.00 -13.57 3.29
CA ASN A 24 -2.83 -14.41 3.50
C ASN A 24 -2.35 -14.96 2.16
N ILE A 25 -1.15 -14.59 1.74
CA ILE A 25 -0.53 -15.03 0.48
C ILE A 25 -0.39 -16.56 0.33
N GLN A 26 -0.40 -17.31 1.45
CA GLN A 26 -0.37 -18.77 1.46
C GLN A 26 -1.77 -19.40 1.42
N CYS A 27 -2.83 -18.59 1.36
CA CYS A 27 -4.22 -19.02 1.38
C CYS A 27 -4.96 -18.48 0.15
N ASN A 28 -5.44 -19.38 -0.70
CA ASN A 28 -6.27 -19.03 -1.86
C ASN A 28 -7.77 -19.19 -1.60
N SER A 29 -8.19 -19.19 -0.33
CA SER A 29 -9.60 -19.29 0.02
C SER A 29 -10.27 -17.91 0.01
N GLY A 30 -11.53 -17.87 -0.42
CA GLY A 30 -12.39 -16.71 -0.32
C GLY A 30 -13.80 -17.14 0.03
N HIS A 31 -14.53 -16.28 0.73
CA HIS A 31 -15.91 -16.55 1.09
C HIS A 31 -16.69 -15.26 1.30
N VAL A 32 -18.01 -15.40 1.28
CA VAL A 32 -18.94 -14.32 1.63
C VAL A 32 -18.74 -13.96 3.11
N HIS A 33 -18.52 -12.67 3.35
CA HIS A 33 -18.45 -12.06 4.66
C HIS A 33 -19.87 -11.72 5.09
N VAL A 34 -20.47 -12.58 5.92
CA VAL A 34 -21.76 -12.30 6.53
C VAL A 34 -21.51 -11.50 7.79
N SER A 35 -21.90 -10.23 7.78
CA SER A 35 -21.74 -9.32 8.92
C SER A 35 -22.78 -9.64 10.00
N ASP A 36 -22.35 -10.17 11.14
CA ASP A 36 -23.19 -10.56 12.28
C ASP A 36 -23.04 -9.62 13.50
N GLY A 37 -22.56 -8.39 13.27
CA GLY A 37 -22.39 -7.35 14.29
C GLY A 37 -20.97 -6.79 14.35
N ASN A 38 -19.95 -7.57 13.97
CA ASN A 38 -18.56 -7.11 13.84
C ASN A 38 -18.23 -6.87 12.37
N GLN A 39 -18.80 -5.81 11.80
CA GLN A 39 -18.76 -5.54 10.35
C GLN A 39 -17.36 -5.26 9.81
N ASN A 40 -16.41 -4.90 10.67
CA ASN A 40 -15.06 -4.51 10.27
C ASN A 40 -14.04 -5.67 10.26
N ILE A 41 -14.42 -6.89 10.69
CA ILE A 41 -13.50 -8.02 10.81
C ILE A 41 -13.89 -9.16 9.87
N PHE A 42 -13.09 -9.38 8.84
CA PHE A 42 -13.15 -10.59 8.04
C PHE A 42 -12.28 -11.67 8.68
N THR A 43 -12.82 -12.87 8.94
CA THR A 43 -12.04 -14.01 9.42
C THR A 43 -12.10 -15.14 8.39
N CYS A 44 -10.93 -15.55 7.88
CA CYS A 44 -10.83 -16.62 6.90
C CYS A 44 -11.19 -17.98 7.51
N ARG A 45 -12.22 -18.66 6.99
CA ARG A 45 -12.63 -19.99 7.47
C ARG A 45 -11.61 -21.11 7.22
N SER A 46 -10.66 -20.92 6.31
CA SER A 46 -9.66 -21.92 5.92
C SER A 46 -8.41 -21.87 6.79
N CYS A 47 -7.88 -20.67 7.04
CA CYS A 47 -6.61 -20.49 7.76
C CYS A 47 -6.71 -19.64 9.05
N GLY A 48 -7.88 -19.08 9.36
CA GLY A 48 -8.10 -18.23 10.54
C GLY A 48 -7.53 -16.81 10.44
N ALA A 49 -6.86 -16.44 9.34
CA ALA A 49 -6.33 -15.10 9.16
C ALA A 49 -7.45 -14.05 9.21
N LYS A 50 -7.21 -12.96 9.93
CA LYS A 50 -8.13 -11.83 10.05
C LYS A 50 -7.71 -10.67 9.16
N ALA A 51 -8.69 -10.00 8.56
CA ALA A 51 -8.49 -8.78 7.79
C ALA A 51 -9.48 -7.70 8.22
N CYS A 52 -9.03 -6.44 8.16
CA CYS A 52 -9.92 -5.29 8.31
C CYS A 52 -10.70 -5.10 7.01
N THR A 53 -12.03 -5.10 7.07
CA THR A 53 -12.88 -4.94 5.87
C THR A 53 -12.99 -3.48 5.41
N ILE A 54 -12.61 -2.53 6.27
CA ILE A 54 -12.59 -1.09 5.96
C ILE A 54 -11.33 -0.71 5.19
N HIS A 55 -10.17 -1.28 5.59
CA HIS A 55 -8.86 -0.93 5.05
C HIS A 55 -8.28 -1.96 4.08
N ASP A 56 -8.90 -3.13 3.95
CA ASP A 56 -8.42 -4.24 3.11
C ASP A 56 -6.96 -4.67 3.40
N ILE A 57 -6.60 -4.69 4.68
CA ILE A 57 -5.29 -5.11 5.20
C ILE A 57 -5.42 -6.19 6.27
N VAL A 58 -4.30 -6.73 6.73
CA VAL A 58 -4.25 -7.58 7.93
C VAL A 58 -4.93 -6.85 9.09
N PHE A 59 -5.79 -7.56 9.82
CA PHE A 59 -6.56 -6.94 10.88
C PHE A 59 -5.66 -6.35 11.95
N HIS A 60 -6.00 -5.15 12.38
CA HIS A 60 -5.25 -4.39 13.37
C HIS A 60 -5.83 -4.66 14.78
N ASP A 61 -5.49 -5.81 15.35
CA ASP A 61 -5.95 -6.22 16.69
C ASP A 61 -5.51 -5.18 17.75
N GLY A 62 -6.48 -4.59 18.46
CA GLY A 62 -6.23 -3.65 19.55
C GLY A 62 -6.32 -2.17 19.19
N GLU A 63 -6.53 -1.83 17.91
CA GLU A 63 -6.84 -0.45 17.48
C GLU A 63 -8.17 -0.41 16.71
N THR A 64 -8.95 0.66 16.90
CA THR A 64 -10.13 0.95 16.06
C THR A 64 -9.68 1.44 14.68
N CYS A 65 -10.59 1.43 13.70
CA CYS A 65 -10.25 1.93 12.36
C CYS A 65 -9.82 3.41 12.41
N GLU A 66 -10.46 4.23 13.25
CA GLU A 66 -10.12 5.64 13.43
C GLU A 66 -8.73 5.84 14.07
N GLN A 67 -8.33 4.95 14.98
CA GLN A 67 -7.00 4.97 15.57
C GLN A 67 -5.93 4.57 14.56
N TYR A 68 -6.23 3.56 13.73
CA TYR A 68 -5.38 3.16 12.62
C TYR A 68 -5.18 4.34 11.64
N ASP A 69 -6.27 5.01 11.25
CA ASP A 69 -6.22 6.15 10.32
C ASP A 69 -5.36 7.29 10.86
N ALA A 70 -5.58 7.67 12.12
CA ALA A 70 -4.80 8.74 12.76
C ALA A 70 -3.30 8.41 12.84
N ARG A 71 -2.96 7.14 13.07
CA ARG A 71 -1.56 6.67 13.09
C ARG A 71 -0.95 6.74 11.70
N MET A 72 -1.66 6.26 10.68
CA MET A 72 -1.18 6.28 9.29
C MET A 72 -0.98 7.71 8.78
N GLU A 73 -1.88 8.65 9.11
CA GLU A 73 -1.75 10.06 8.74
C GLU A 73 -0.46 10.68 9.33
N GLN A 74 -0.17 10.39 10.60
CA GLN A 74 1.05 10.87 11.25
C GLN A 74 2.32 10.28 10.60
N GLU A 75 2.31 8.99 10.28
CA GLU A 75 3.41 8.32 9.60
C GLU A 75 3.66 8.89 8.19
N ASP A 76 2.60 9.19 7.45
CA ASP A 76 2.65 9.79 6.11
C ASP A 76 3.19 11.22 6.16
N ASP A 77 2.75 12.02 7.13
CA ASP A 77 3.25 13.38 7.35
C ASP A 77 4.74 13.39 7.72
N GLU A 78 5.16 12.51 8.63
CA GLU A 78 6.57 12.38 9.00
C GLU A 78 7.41 11.95 7.79
N THR A 79 6.93 10.96 7.04
CA THR A 79 7.60 10.47 5.83
C THR A 79 7.74 11.57 4.79
N THR A 80 6.69 12.36 4.58
CA THR A 80 6.67 13.49 3.66
C THR A 80 7.65 14.58 4.09
N ARG A 81 7.66 14.94 5.38
CA ARG A 81 8.61 15.91 5.94
C ARG A 81 10.05 15.43 5.75
N ARG A 82 10.34 14.17 6.11
CA ARG A 82 11.67 13.57 5.97
C ARG A 82 12.15 13.55 4.51
N ARG A 83 11.27 13.20 3.57
CA ARG A 83 11.58 13.26 2.13
C ARG A 83 11.91 14.68 1.68
N LYS A 84 11.13 15.67 2.13
CA LYS A 84 11.38 17.08 1.81
C LYS A 84 12.74 17.57 2.34
N GLU A 85 13.08 17.23 3.57
CA GLU A 85 14.37 17.57 4.18
C GLU A 85 15.55 16.92 3.42
N GLN A 86 15.42 15.64 3.07
CA GLN A 86 16.44 14.92 2.28
C GLN A 86 16.60 15.53 0.89
N ASN A 87 15.50 15.86 0.21
CA ASN A 87 15.55 16.51 -1.10
C ASN A 87 16.24 17.88 -1.02
N GLN A 88 15.91 18.70 -0.02
CA GLN A 88 16.57 19.98 0.19
C GLN A 88 18.06 19.84 0.50
N ALA A 89 18.45 18.88 1.32
CA ALA A 89 19.85 18.59 1.63
C ALA A 89 20.62 18.09 0.38
N SER A 90 19.97 17.26 -0.44
CA SER A 90 20.49 16.78 -1.72
C SER A 90 20.68 17.94 -2.69
N GLU A 91 19.69 18.81 -2.88
CA GLU A 91 19.79 20.00 -3.73
C GLU A 91 20.93 20.93 -3.32
N LYS A 92 21.09 21.18 -2.01
CA LYS A 92 22.20 21.99 -1.47
C LYS A 92 23.55 21.34 -1.79
N THR A 93 23.65 20.03 -1.62
CA THR A 93 24.86 19.27 -1.92
C THR A 93 25.19 19.34 -3.41
N LEU A 94 24.21 19.05 -4.28
CA LEU A 94 24.35 19.15 -5.74
C LEU A 94 24.80 20.55 -6.16
N LYS A 95 24.25 21.63 -5.60
CA LYS A 95 24.70 23.00 -5.90
C LYS A 95 26.17 23.22 -5.52
N ARG A 96 26.61 22.67 -4.38
CA ARG A 96 28.00 22.80 -3.91
C ARG A 96 28.98 22.03 -4.79
N ILE A 97 28.65 20.79 -5.14
CA ILE A 97 29.56 19.88 -5.83
C ILE A 97 29.46 19.93 -7.35
N SER A 98 28.43 20.57 -7.94
CA SER A 98 28.30 20.65 -9.40
C SER A 98 28.83 21.96 -9.98
N LYS A 99 29.35 21.88 -11.21
CA LYS A 99 29.73 23.00 -12.09
C LYS A 99 28.94 22.88 -13.40
N SER A 100 28.76 23.99 -14.11
CA SER A 100 28.17 23.94 -15.45
C SER A 100 29.17 23.37 -16.46
N CYS A 101 28.67 22.63 -17.44
CA CYS A 101 29.47 22.14 -18.55
C CYS A 101 30.11 23.33 -19.28
N PRO A 102 31.44 23.33 -19.48
CA PRO A 102 32.14 24.44 -20.11
C PRO A 102 31.83 24.59 -21.60
N ASN A 103 31.21 23.59 -22.24
CA ASN A 103 30.73 23.71 -23.61
C ASN A 103 29.55 24.70 -23.66
N SER A 104 29.75 25.81 -24.39
CA SER A 104 28.86 26.98 -24.45
C SER A 104 27.45 26.70 -25.01
N GLY A 105 27.20 25.50 -25.55
CA GLY A 105 25.86 25.06 -25.99
C GLY A 105 25.19 23.97 -25.13
N CYS A 106 25.86 23.44 -24.09
CA CYS A 106 25.39 22.24 -23.38
C CYS A 106 24.66 22.56 -22.06
N GLY A 107 25.16 23.52 -21.26
CA GLY A 107 24.50 24.00 -20.03
C GLY A 107 24.29 22.98 -18.90
N SER A 108 24.61 21.70 -19.10
CA SER A 108 24.36 20.62 -18.14
C SER A 108 25.23 20.75 -16.89
N ARG A 109 24.73 20.34 -15.73
CA ARG A 109 25.50 20.33 -14.46
C ARG A 109 26.32 19.04 -14.35
N ILE A 110 27.63 19.16 -14.13
CA ILE A 110 28.57 18.05 -13.98
C ILE A 110 29.24 18.11 -12.59
N GLU A 111 29.72 16.98 -12.07
CA GLU A 111 30.44 16.94 -10.79
C GLU A 111 31.79 17.68 -10.85
N LYS A 112 32.16 18.35 -9.76
CA LYS A 112 33.47 18.96 -9.56
C LYS A 112 34.48 17.87 -9.17
N ILE A 113 34.96 17.14 -10.17
CA ILE A 113 36.28 16.47 -10.10
C ILE A 113 37.36 17.55 -10.11
#